data_AF-A0A3B9UPR1-F1
#
_entry.id   AF-A0A3B9UPR1-F1
#
_cell.length_a   1.000
_cell.length_b   1.000
_cell.length_c   1.000
_cell.angle_alpha   90.00
_cell.angle_beta   90.00
_cell.angle_gamma   90.00
#
_symmetry.space_group_name_H-M   'P 1'
#
loop_
_entity.id
_entity.type
_entity.pdbx_description
1 polymer ?
#
loop_
_entity_poly.entity_id
_entity_poly.type
_entity_poly.pdbx_seq_one_letter_code
_entity_poly.pdbx_strand_id
1 'polypeptide(L)'
;MKKHYDHMEKDYDHKMKHECHPYHEEHEKMYDKDDSCKKDTKNMMTKFFKGIVKEFEKMDKYDDIKNCVWYKIPVEKMEEMYCMHDYKKYTVIYYPMICYYPYIAKHKHFMIGHKYDSNGNLKYIVYALPGKKSESDQPYGGKTGFVAWMPHKDDMEMGYWLMFYDFKNSTVVVPVRR
;
A
#
# COMPACT_ATOMS: atom_id res chain seq x y z
N MET A 1 -39.40 18.32 4.08
CA MET A 1 -38.16 17.76 3.50
C MET A 1 -37.19 17.23 4.57
N LYS A 2 -36.78 17.99 5.60
CA LYS A 2 -35.83 17.50 6.62
C LYS A 2 -36.28 16.22 7.37
N LYS A 3 -37.55 16.17 7.79
CA LYS A 3 -38.14 14.98 8.47
C LYS A 3 -38.17 13.69 7.64
N HIS A 4 -38.09 13.78 6.32
CA HIS A 4 -38.09 12.59 5.44
C HIS A 4 -36.68 11.99 5.31
N TYR A 5 -35.64 12.83 5.39
CA TYR A 5 -34.24 12.39 5.43
C TYR A 5 -33.91 11.72 6.77
N ASP A 6 -34.36 12.33 7.88
CA ASP A 6 -34.14 11.77 9.23
C ASP A 6 -34.82 10.40 9.43
N HIS A 7 -35.89 10.11 8.68
CA HIS A 7 -36.58 8.81 8.72
C HIS A 7 -35.84 7.76 7.88
N MET A 8 -35.35 8.11 6.68
CA MET A 8 -34.55 7.20 5.86
C MET A 8 -33.23 6.84 6.53
N GLU A 9 -32.58 7.79 7.20
CA GLU A 9 -31.30 7.55 7.89
C GLU A 9 -31.44 6.56 9.05
N LYS A 10 -32.57 6.61 9.78
CA LYS A 10 -32.89 5.66 10.85
C LYS A 10 -33.22 4.26 10.33
N ASP A 11 -33.89 4.16 9.19
CA ASP A 11 -34.24 2.87 8.58
C ASP A 11 -32.99 2.18 7.96
N TYR A 12 -32.05 2.96 7.43
CA TYR A 12 -30.73 2.46 6.97
C TYR A 12 -29.88 1.95 8.13
N ASP A 13 -29.84 2.68 9.24
CA ASP A 13 -29.03 2.34 10.41
C ASP A 13 -29.61 1.12 11.18
N HIS A 14 -30.93 0.94 11.13
CA HIS A 14 -31.59 -0.24 11.70
C HIS A 14 -31.37 -1.52 10.86
N LYS A 15 -31.32 -1.41 9.53
CA LYS A 15 -31.02 -2.54 8.64
C LYS A 15 -29.58 -3.05 8.77
N MET A 16 -28.59 -2.15 8.87
CA MET A 16 -27.18 -2.54 9.04
C MET A 16 -26.91 -3.26 10.37
N LYS A 17 -27.67 -2.93 11.43
CA LYS A 17 -27.53 -3.54 12.76
C LYS A 17 -28.08 -4.96 12.86
N HIS A 18 -28.95 -5.37 11.93
CA HIS A 18 -29.58 -6.71 11.95
C HIS A 18 -28.96 -7.73 10.98
N GLU A 19 -27.98 -7.34 10.14
CA GLU A 19 -27.28 -8.26 9.21
C GLU A 19 -25.83 -8.58 9.61
N CYS A 20 -25.24 -7.93 10.62
CA CYS A 20 -23.96 -8.36 11.18
C CYS A 20 -24.15 -9.51 12.18
N HIS A 21 -24.29 -10.73 11.64
CA HIS A 21 -24.13 -11.94 12.43
C HIS A 21 -22.64 -12.06 12.85
N PRO A 22 -22.32 -12.29 14.13
CA PRO A 22 -20.94 -12.24 14.63
C PRO A 22 -20.18 -13.49 14.19
N TYR A 23 -19.34 -13.36 13.17
CA TYR A 23 -18.44 -14.42 12.71
C TYR A 23 -17.12 -14.51 13.52
N HIS A 24 -17.11 -13.98 14.75
CA HIS A 24 -15.88 -13.62 15.45
C HIS A 24 -15.48 -14.51 16.62
N GLU A 25 -16.10 -15.67 16.82
CA GLU A 25 -15.95 -16.38 18.10
C GLU A 25 -15.71 -17.89 18.00
N GLU A 26 -14.94 -18.40 17.01
CA GLU A 26 -14.56 -19.84 17.00
C GLU A 26 -13.12 -20.18 16.59
N HIS A 27 -12.27 -19.23 16.20
CA HIS A 27 -10.91 -19.57 15.68
C HIS A 27 -9.75 -19.35 16.64
N GLU A 28 -10.01 -19.24 17.95
CA GLU A 28 -8.96 -18.92 18.95
C GLU A 28 -8.17 -20.13 19.49
N LYS A 29 -8.20 -21.29 18.83
CA LYS A 29 -7.42 -22.48 19.27
C LYS A 29 -6.77 -23.23 18.11
N MET A 30 -5.72 -22.65 17.50
CA MET A 30 -4.75 -23.45 16.74
C MET A 30 -3.43 -22.69 16.46
N TYR A 31 -2.70 -22.30 17.51
CA TYR A 31 -1.32 -21.84 17.36
C TYR A 31 -0.37 -22.61 18.28
N ASP A 32 -0.19 -23.88 17.97
CA ASP A 32 1.10 -24.53 18.16
C ASP A 32 1.40 -25.28 16.85
N LYS A 33 2.19 -24.65 15.98
CA LYS A 33 2.69 -25.30 14.76
C LYS A 33 4.12 -24.86 14.45
N ASP A 34 5.02 -25.73 14.86
CA ASP A 34 6.21 -26.23 14.16
C ASP A 34 6.96 -25.25 13.24
N ASP A 35 8.25 -25.03 13.56
CA ASP A 35 9.16 -24.09 12.91
C ASP A 35 9.40 -24.39 11.42
N SER A 36 9.15 -25.64 10.99
CA SER A 36 9.20 -26.02 9.57
C SER A 36 8.14 -25.30 8.71
N CYS A 37 6.94 -25.07 9.24
CA CYS A 37 5.84 -24.47 8.50
C CYS A 37 6.05 -22.95 8.23
N LYS A 38 6.80 -22.28 9.12
CA LYS A 38 7.13 -20.85 8.99
C LYS A 38 8.12 -20.58 7.85
N LYS A 39 9.03 -21.51 7.56
CA LYS A 39 10.02 -21.37 6.48
C LYS A 39 9.37 -21.49 5.10
N ASP A 40 8.42 -22.43 4.97
CA ASP A 40 7.71 -22.66 3.71
C ASP A 40 6.75 -21.51 3.38
N THR A 41 6.01 -21.02 4.38
CA THR A 41 5.15 -19.83 4.25
C THR A 41 5.95 -18.56 3.95
N LYS A 42 7.13 -18.36 4.56
CA LYS A 42 8.06 -17.26 4.24
C LYS A 42 8.47 -17.27 2.77
N ASN A 43 8.82 -18.44 2.24
CA ASN A 43 9.23 -18.60 0.84
C ASN A 43 8.06 -18.29 -0.09
N MET A 44 6.85 -18.74 0.26
CA MET A 44 5.63 -18.47 -0.50
C MET A 44 5.29 -16.98 -0.57
N MET A 45 5.31 -16.26 0.55
CA MET A 45 5.03 -14.81 0.57
C MET A 45 6.03 -14.02 -0.26
N THR A 46 7.32 -14.36 -0.15
CA THR A 46 8.36 -13.71 -0.95
C THR A 46 8.16 -13.98 -2.44
N LYS A 47 7.81 -15.21 -2.82
CA LYS A 47 7.51 -15.57 -4.21
C LYS A 47 6.26 -14.85 -4.72
N PHE A 48 5.23 -14.72 -3.89
CA PHE A 48 3.98 -14.01 -4.23
C PHE A 48 4.26 -12.56 -4.62
N PHE A 49 4.90 -11.79 -3.74
CA PHE A 49 5.18 -10.38 -4.00
C PHE A 49 6.19 -10.19 -5.13
N LYS A 50 7.22 -11.03 -5.24
CA LYS A 50 8.12 -11.02 -6.41
C LYS A 50 7.37 -11.27 -7.72
N GLY A 51 6.39 -12.17 -7.71
CA GLY A 51 5.56 -12.48 -8.87
C GLY A 51 4.65 -11.33 -9.30
N ILE A 52 4.19 -10.50 -8.35
CA ILE A 52 3.38 -9.30 -8.61
C ILE A 52 4.17 -8.24 -9.37
N VAL A 53 5.44 -8.04 -9.00
CA VAL A 53 6.26 -6.94 -9.54
C VAL A 53 7.18 -7.33 -10.71
N LYS A 54 7.17 -8.61 -11.11
CA LYS A 54 8.16 -9.19 -12.04
C LYS A 54 8.27 -8.50 -13.41
N GLU A 55 7.21 -7.85 -13.85
CA GLU A 55 7.12 -7.21 -15.18
C GLU A 55 7.46 -5.72 -15.15
N PHE A 56 7.58 -5.14 -13.96
CA PHE A 56 7.90 -3.73 -13.80
C PHE A 56 9.40 -3.50 -13.78
N GLU A 57 9.79 -2.33 -14.26
CA GLU A 57 11.18 -1.89 -14.26
C GLU A 57 11.70 -1.79 -12.82
N LYS A 58 12.77 -2.55 -12.53
CA LYS A 58 13.48 -2.46 -11.25
C LYS A 58 14.39 -1.23 -11.26
N MET A 59 14.27 -0.39 -10.25
CA MET A 59 15.03 0.85 -10.14
C MET A 59 16.24 0.66 -9.22
N ASP A 60 17.43 0.55 -9.79
CA ASP A 60 18.67 0.26 -9.04
C ASP A 60 19.32 1.51 -8.40
N LYS A 61 18.87 2.71 -8.76
CA LYS A 61 19.46 3.97 -8.29
C LYS A 61 19.01 4.40 -6.88
N TYR A 62 18.02 3.76 -6.28
CA TYR A 62 17.40 4.23 -5.02
C TYR A 62 17.80 3.37 -3.82
N ASP A 63 18.84 3.81 -3.10
CA ASP A 63 19.45 3.12 -1.96
C ASP A 63 19.26 3.85 -0.61
N ASP A 64 18.62 5.02 -0.59
CA ASP A 64 18.36 5.82 0.61
C ASP A 64 17.56 5.04 1.67
N ILE A 65 16.80 4.04 1.23
CA ILE A 65 16.09 3.10 2.10
C ILE A 65 16.80 1.75 2.06
N LYS A 66 17.60 1.51 3.11
CA LYS A 66 18.35 0.26 3.30
C LYS A 66 17.47 -0.97 3.11
N ASN A 67 17.97 -1.96 2.35
CA ASN A 67 17.28 -3.22 2.05
C ASN A 67 15.89 -3.00 1.42
N CYS A 68 15.72 -1.98 0.59
CA CYS A 68 14.51 -1.78 -0.20
C CYS A 68 14.82 -1.99 -1.68
N VAL A 69 13.94 -2.71 -2.37
CA VAL A 69 14.02 -2.89 -3.83
C VAL A 69 12.82 -2.21 -4.45
N TRP A 70 13.08 -1.31 -5.39
CA TRP A 70 12.06 -0.46 -5.98
C TRP A 70 11.68 -0.89 -7.39
N TYR A 71 10.41 -0.72 -7.71
CA TYR A 71 9.84 -1.00 -9.02
C TYR A 71 8.98 0.17 -9.48
N LYS A 72 9.17 0.60 -10.73
CA LYS A 72 8.40 1.70 -11.32
C LYS A 72 7.13 1.18 -11.96
N ILE A 73 6.00 1.75 -11.54
CA ILE A 73 4.67 1.38 -12.02
C ILE A 73 4.18 2.49 -12.96
N PRO A 74 4.18 2.27 -14.29
CA PRO A 74 3.62 3.24 -15.23
C PRO A 74 2.09 3.29 -15.09
N VAL A 75 1.52 4.49 -15.18
CA VAL A 75 0.08 4.73 -15.18
C VAL A 75 -0.20 5.90 -16.11
N GLU A 76 -0.61 5.61 -17.34
CA GLU A 76 -0.90 6.66 -18.33
C GLU A 76 -2.28 7.25 -18.11
N LYS A 77 -3.24 6.40 -17.75
CA LYS A 77 -4.65 6.74 -17.57
C LYS A 77 -5.25 6.05 -16.35
N MET A 78 -6.33 6.61 -15.83
CA MET A 78 -6.96 6.11 -14.61
C MET A 78 -7.52 4.69 -14.78
N GLU A 79 -7.99 4.35 -15.98
CA GLU A 79 -8.60 3.06 -16.32
C GLU A 79 -7.66 1.88 -16.09
N GLU A 80 -6.35 2.09 -16.24
CA GLU A 80 -5.32 1.07 -16.00
C GLU A 80 -5.31 0.60 -14.54
N MET A 81 -5.66 1.49 -13.61
CA MET A 81 -5.71 1.19 -12.17
C MET A 81 -6.96 0.39 -11.76
N TYR A 82 -7.98 0.33 -12.62
CA TYR A 82 -9.22 -0.42 -12.36
C TYR A 82 -9.23 -1.82 -13.00
N CYS A 83 -8.18 -2.17 -13.76
CA CYS A 83 -8.12 -3.45 -14.45
C CYS A 83 -8.00 -4.61 -13.46
N MET A 84 -9.05 -5.42 -13.34
CA MET A 84 -9.09 -6.58 -12.44
C MET A 84 -8.64 -7.92 -13.08
N HIS A 85 -8.14 -7.90 -14.32
CA HIS A 85 -7.67 -9.11 -15.01
C HIS A 85 -6.54 -9.80 -14.24
N ASP A 86 -5.64 -9.03 -13.62
CA ASP A 86 -4.68 -9.53 -12.65
C ASP A 86 -5.07 -9.05 -11.26
N TYR A 87 -5.96 -9.82 -10.61
CA TYR A 87 -6.50 -9.48 -9.29
C TYR A 87 -5.41 -9.28 -8.23
N LYS A 88 -4.28 -9.99 -8.34
CA LYS A 88 -3.16 -9.85 -7.38
C LYS A 88 -2.46 -8.50 -7.53
N LYS A 89 -2.25 -8.03 -8.76
CA LYS A 89 -1.73 -6.67 -9.00
C LYS A 89 -2.76 -5.62 -8.64
N TYR A 90 -4.02 -5.81 -9.02
CA TYR A 90 -5.08 -4.88 -8.66
C TYR A 90 -5.13 -4.65 -7.15
N THR A 91 -5.19 -5.71 -6.35
CA THR A 91 -5.30 -5.61 -4.89
C THR A 91 -4.07 -5.02 -4.21
N VAL A 92 -2.86 -5.36 -4.68
CA VAL A 92 -1.61 -4.95 -4.00
C VAL A 92 -1.06 -3.63 -4.53
N ILE A 93 -1.13 -3.39 -5.84
CA ILE A 93 -0.51 -2.24 -6.50
C ILE A 93 -1.53 -1.12 -6.67
N TYR A 94 -2.66 -1.41 -7.32
CA TYR A 94 -3.53 -0.35 -7.83
C TYR A 94 -4.59 0.12 -6.85
N TYR A 95 -5.32 -0.79 -6.21
CA TYR A 95 -6.42 -0.46 -5.30
C TYR A 95 -6.01 0.52 -4.18
N PRO A 96 -4.88 0.32 -3.47
CA PRO A 96 -4.40 1.27 -2.46
C PRO A 96 -4.03 2.63 -3.04
N MET A 97 -3.79 2.71 -4.35
CA MET A 97 -3.26 3.88 -5.04
C MET A 97 -4.32 4.68 -5.83
N ILE A 98 -5.53 4.15 -6.05
CA ILE A 98 -6.58 4.78 -6.88
C ILE A 98 -6.90 6.20 -6.42
N CYS A 99 -7.10 6.42 -5.12
CA CYS A 99 -7.41 7.75 -4.58
C CYS A 99 -6.28 8.76 -4.79
N TYR A 100 -5.06 8.29 -5.02
CA TYR A 100 -3.89 9.13 -5.26
C TYR A 100 -3.64 9.43 -6.73
N TYR A 101 -4.53 9.03 -7.63
CA TYR A 101 -4.41 9.33 -9.06
C TYR A 101 -4.11 10.80 -9.38
N PRO A 102 -4.66 11.82 -8.68
CA PRO A 102 -4.29 13.22 -8.91
C PRO A 102 -2.78 13.53 -8.75
N TYR A 103 -2.08 12.77 -7.90
CA TYR A 103 -0.62 12.89 -7.71
C TYR A 103 0.14 12.07 -8.76
N ILE A 104 -0.39 10.90 -9.13
CA ILE A 104 0.19 10.00 -10.14
C ILE A 104 0.09 10.63 -11.54
N ALA A 105 -1.06 11.18 -11.90
CA ALA A 105 -1.39 11.66 -13.25
C ALA A 105 -0.45 12.76 -13.75
N LYS A 106 0.14 13.54 -12.83
CA LYS A 106 1.13 14.59 -13.13
C LYS A 106 2.44 14.01 -13.67
N HIS A 107 2.82 12.82 -13.22
CA HIS A 107 4.12 12.19 -13.50
C HIS A 107 4.01 10.87 -14.26
N LYS A 108 2.79 10.36 -14.48
CA LYS A 108 2.47 9.12 -15.21
C LYS A 108 3.09 7.85 -14.63
N HIS A 109 3.49 7.91 -13.36
CA HIS A 109 4.00 6.75 -12.65
C HIS A 109 3.94 6.95 -11.14
N PHE A 110 4.10 5.85 -10.42
CA PHE A 110 4.52 5.83 -9.03
C PHE A 110 5.52 4.68 -8.83
N MET A 111 6.03 4.50 -7.62
CA MET A 111 6.93 3.40 -7.30
C MET A 111 6.39 2.54 -6.17
N ILE A 112 6.67 1.24 -6.25
CA ILE A 112 6.45 0.30 -5.16
C ILE A 112 7.80 -0.25 -4.68
N GLY A 113 8.00 -0.25 -3.38
CA GLY A 113 9.20 -0.69 -2.69
C GLY A 113 8.91 -1.96 -1.91
N HIS A 114 9.72 -2.98 -2.12
CA HIS A 114 9.78 -4.15 -1.26
C HIS A 114 10.87 -3.95 -0.23
N LYS A 115 10.48 -3.63 1.01
CA LYS A 115 11.40 -3.41 2.13
C LYS A 115 11.61 -4.71 2.89
N TYR A 116 12.86 -5.15 2.97
CA TYR A 116 13.25 -6.37 3.67
C TYR A 116 13.83 -6.07 5.06
N ASP A 117 13.65 -7.01 5.99
CA ASP A 117 14.37 -7.03 7.27
C ASP A 117 15.81 -7.55 7.10
N SER A 118 16.54 -7.68 8.21
CA SER A 118 17.92 -8.20 8.22
C SER A 118 18.02 -9.67 7.81
N ASN A 119 16.92 -10.42 7.92
CA ASN A 119 16.84 -11.86 7.63
C ASN A 119 16.35 -12.11 6.19
N GLY A 120 16.25 -11.05 5.37
CA GLY A 120 15.76 -11.10 4.00
C GLY A 120 14.25 -11.34 3.87
N ASN A 121 13.47 -11.19 4.94
CA ASN A 121 12.02 -11.29 4.86
C ASN A 121 11.43 -9.98 4.35
N LEU A 122 10.41 -10.06 3.49
CA LEU A 122 9.59 -8.90 3.18
C LEU A 122 8.91 -8.41 4.47
N LYS A 123 9.23 -7.18 4.86
CA LYS A 123 8.75 -6.53 6.08
C LYS A 123 7.65 -5.52 5.77
N TYR A 124 7.87 -4.67 4.77
CA TYR A 124 6.89 -3.66 4.36
C TYR A 124 6.77 -3.59 2.85
N ILE A 125 5.58 -3.21 2.39
CA ILE A 125 5.38 -2.62 1.07
C ILE A 125 5.51 -1.10 1.26
N VAL A 126 6.23 -0.43 0.37
CA VAL A 126 6.40 1.02 0.43
C VAL A 126 5.81 1.61 -0.84
N TYR A 127 4.83 2.48 -0.72
CA TYR A 127 4.30 3.23 -1.86
C TYR A 127 5.01 4.57 -1.95
N ALA A 128 5.40 4.95 -3.16
CA ALA A 128 6.20 6.14 -3.43
C ALA A 128 5.55 6.98 -4.53
N LEU A 129 5.06 8.17 -4.18
CA LEU A 129 4.43 9.11 -5.11
C LEU A 129 5.41 10.22 -5.49
N PRO A 130 5.65 10.46 -6.79
CA PRO A 130 6.55 11.53 -7.22
C PRO A 130 6.01 12.91 -6.83
N GLY A 131 6.90 13.81 -6.44
CA GLY A 131 6.56 15.19 -6.08
C GLY A 131 7.71 15.94 -5.42
N LYS A 132 7.58 17.27 -5.36
CA LYS A 132 8.53 18.12 -4.64
C LYS A 132 8.43 17.89 -3.13
N LYS A 133 9.49 18.24 -2.41
CA LYS A 133 9.49 18.25 -0.93
C LYS A 133 8.75 19.47 -0.38
N SER A 134 7.46 19.58 -0.69
CA SER A 134 6.57 20.66 -0.26
C SER A 134 5.21 20.12 0.18
N GLU A 135 4.48 20.89 0.99
CA GLU A 135 3.14 20.51 1.46
C GLU A 135 2.13 20.35 0.32
N SER A 136 2.27 21.12 -0.76
CA SER A 136 1.38 21.07 -1.92
C SER A 136 1.44 19.74 -2.68
N ASP A 137 2.60 19.11 -2.68
CA ASP A 137 2.83 17.82 -3.35
C ASP A 137 2.75 16.65 -2.38
N GLN A 138 2.69 16.91 -1.07
CA GLN A 138 2.48 15.88 -0.07
C GLN A 138 1.04 15.36 -0.14
N PRO A 139 0.84 14.05 -0.39
CA PRO A 139 -0.50 13.46 -0.49
C PRO A 139 -1.36 13.74 0.75
N TYR A 140 -2.46 14.47 0.56
CA TYR A 140 -3.40 14.89 1.61
C TYR A 140 -2.74 15.48 2.86
N GLY A 141 -1.62 16.21 2.69
CA GLY A 141 -0.86 16.77 3.81
C GLY A 141 -0.31 15.72 4.78
N GLY A 142 -0.06 14.50 4.30
CA GLY A 142 0.51 13.40 5.08
C GLY A 142 -0.50 12.61 5.93
N LYS A 143 -1.79 12.99 5.95
CA LYS A 143 -2.83 12.33 6.77
C LYS A 143 -3.03 10.86 6.44
N THR A 144 -2.63 10.43 5.25
CA THR A 144 -2.73 9.04 4.80
C THR A 144 -1.42 8.27 4.92
N GLY A 145 -0.39 8.85 5.54
CA GLY A 145 0.88 8.20 5.85
C GLY A 145 2.02 8.43 4.85
N PHE A 146 1.80 9.25 3.82
CA PHE A 146 2.86 9.79 2.97
C PHE A 146 3.65 10.89 3.71
N VAL A 147 4.47 10.50 4.68
CA VAL A 147 5.12 11.41 5.65
C VAL A 147 6.65 11.43 5.58
N ALA A 148 7.26 10.50 4.84
CA ALA A 148 8.68 10.52 4.54
C ALA A 148 8.91 10.95 3.08
N TRP A 149 10.07 11.53 2.79
CA TRP A 149 10.42 11.96 1.44
C TRP A 149 11.84 11.51 1.08
N MET A 150 11.99 10.91 -0.09
CA MET A 150 13.26 10.43 -0.66
C MET A 150 13.59 11.25 -1.91
N PRO A 151 14.79 11.84 -2.00
CA PRO A 151 15.18 12.64 -3.18
C PRO A 151 15.28 11.79 -4.44
N HIS A 152 14.99 12.39 -5.59
CA HIS A 152 15.32 11.83 -6.89
C HIS A 152 16.84 11.94 -7.09
N LYS A 153 17.49 10.89 -7.63
CA LYS A 153 18.96 10.89 -7.75
C LYS A 153 19.49 11.86 -8.81
N ASP A 154 18.73 12.05 -9.88
CA ASP A 154 19.13 12.90 -11.01
C ASP A 154 18.46 14.30 -10.96
N ASP A 155 17.60 14.59 -9.97
CA ASP A 155 16.88 15.86 -9.85
C ASP A 155 16.74 16.25 -8.37
N MET A 156 17.36 17.37 -7.96
CA MET A 156 17.42 17.79 -6.56
C MET A 156 16.11 18.42 -6.04
N GLU A 157 15.24 18.90 -6.93
CA GLU A 157 13.95 19.48 -6.53
C GLU A 157 12.85 18.42 -6.41
N MET A 158 13.02 17.32 -7.13
CA MET A 158 12.06 16.23 -7.20
C MET A 158 12.45 15.06 -6.30
N GLY A 159 11.45 14.23 -6.00
CA GLY A 159 11.63 13.03 -5.21
C GLY A 159 10.33 12.28 -5.07
N TYR A 160 10.25 11.47 -4.03
CA TYR A 160 9.12 10.61 -3.75
C TYR A 160 8.66 10.75 -2.32
N TRP A 161 7.39 11.06 -2.14
CA TRP A 161 6.69 10.92 -0.87
C TRP A 161 6.40 9.45 -0.61
N LEU A 162 6.64 8.99 0.62
CA LEU A 162 6.67 7.57 0.96
C LEU A 162 5.63 7.22 2.02
N MET A 163 4.88 6.16 1.78
CA MET A 163 3.98 5.51 2.73
C MET A 163 4.46 4.07 2.95
N PHE A 164 4.82 3.74 4.19
CA PHE A 164 5.19 2.38 4.57
C PHE A 164 3.96 1.63 5.05
N TYR A 165 3.72 0.46 4.47
CA TYR A 165 2.58 -0.39 4.77
C TYR A 165 3.04 -1.75 5.29
N ASP A 166 2.63 -2.05 6.52
CA ASP A 166 2.74 -3.37 7.12
C ASP A 166 1.55 -4.22 6.67
N PHE A 167 1.77 -4.98 5.60
CA PHE A 167 0.76 -5.86 5.02
C PHE A 167 0.39 -7.05 5.91
N LYS A 168 1.18 -7.36 6.94
CA LYS A 168 0.84 -8.45 7.89
C LYS A 168 -0.14 -7.97 8.93
N ASN A 169 0.02 -6.73 9.38
CA ASN A 169 -0.83 -6.09 10.38
C ASN A 169 -1.91 -5.19 9.76
N SER A 170 -1.92 -5.05 8.44
CA SER A 170 -2.81 -4.15 7.69
C SER A 170 -2.76 -2.70 8.18
N THR A 171 -1.56 -2.20 8.49
CA THR A 171 -1.37 -0.86 9.07
C THR A 171 -0.36 -0.03 8.31
N VAL A 172 -0.62 1.27 8.26
CA VAL A 172 0.37 2.26 7.81
C VAL A 172 1.32 2.56 8.96
N VAL A 173 2.61 2.47 8.71
CA VAL A 173 3.64 2.71 9.72
C VAL A 173 4.40 4.00 9.41
N VAL A 174 4.65 4.80 10.43
CA VAL A 174 5.42 6.04 10.32
C VAL A 174 6.84 5.78 10.78
N PRO A 175 7.86 5.93 9.91
CA PRO A 175 9.25 5.81 10.33
C PRO A 175 9.60 6.94 11.30
N VAL A 176 9.94 6.58 12.54
CA VAL A 176 10.53 7.52 13.51
C VAL A 176 12.03 7.60 13.28
N ARG A 177 12.55 8.82 13.09
CA ARG A 177 13.99 9.07 13.14
C ARG A 177 14.46 8.85 14.59
N ARG A 178 15.45 7.98 14.77
CA ARG A 178 16.23 7.90 16.00
C ARG A 178 17.50 8.70 15.84
#